data_AF-T1IA10-F1
#
_entry.id   AF-T1IA10-F1
#
_cell.length_a   1.000
_cell.length_b   1.000
_cell.length_c   1.000
_cell.angle_alpha   90.00
_cell.angle_beta   90.00
_cell.angle_gamma   90.00
#
_symmetry.space_group_name_H-M   'P 1'
#
loop_
_entity.id
_entity.type
_entity.pdbx_description
1 polymer ?
#
loop_
_entity_poly.entity_id
_entity_poly.type
_entity_poly.pdbx_seq_one_letter_code
_entity_poly.pdbx_strand_id
1 'polypeptide(L)'
;MNQATCSTTNLQLHHNFRWILCANHMEPVKGFLTRYLKRRLLENEAKAGCRNPELARITDWIPRAWQHLNQFLEAHSSSDVTIGPRLFVSCPMDVDGSQVWFTDLWNYSVVPYLLEAVREGLQVYGRRAAWEDPTQYICHTYPWAGEAVHGGPDTLIRLRPEDVGYEVQTNNSTVGSIKSMSSTQSEVEGDPLLNMLMRLQEAANYTSPHGNDSDSNTNEALNGLGVQSTL
;
A
#
# COMPACT_ATOMS: atom_id res chain seq x y z
N MET A 1 -29.15 -2.68 0.77
CA MET A 1 -28.19 -3.14 -0.26
C MET A 1 -27.26 -1.97 -0.53
N ASN A 2 -26.12 -1.92 0.17
CA ASN A 2 -25.25 -0.75 0.19
C ASN A 2 -24.30 -0.81 -1.00
N GLN A 3 -24.60 -0.02 -2.03
CA GLN A 3 -23.74 0.18 -3.18
C GLN A 3 -22.59 1.10 -2.76
N ALA A 4 -21.38 0.55 -2.64
CA ALA A 4 -20.18 1.34 -2.47
C ALA A 4 -19.98 2.20 -3.72
N THR A 5 -20.25 3.50 -3.60
CA THR A 5 -19.98 4.50 -4.63
C THR A 5 -18.48 4.65 -4.80
N CYS A 6 -17.92 4.05 -5.85
CA CYS A 6 -16.63 4.48 -6.38
C CYS A 6 -16.80 5.93 -6.85
N SER A 7 -16.09 6.86 -6.21
CA SER A 7 -16.10 8.28 -6.52
C SER A 7 -15.57 8.51 -7.93
N THR A 8 -16.44 8.43 -8.94
CA THR A 8 -16.11 8.85 -10.30
C THR A 8 -15.88 10.34 -10.27
N THR A 9 -14.63 10.78 -10.44
CA THR A 9 -14.30 12.20 -10.69
C THR A 9 -15.16 12.67 -11.86
N ASN A 10 -15.98 13.69 -11.62
CA ASN A 10 -17.04 14.18 -12.49
C ASN A 10 -16.48 14.74 -13.82
N LEU A 11 -16.06 13.87 -14.73
CA LEU A 11 -15.71 14.21 -16.12
C LEU A 11 -16.97 14.04 -16.98
N GLN A 12 -18.03 14.80 -16.67
CA GLN A 12 -19.23 14.92 -17.49
C GLN A 12 -18.94 15.76 -18.74
N LEU A 13 -18.12 15.23 -19.65
CA LEU A 13 -17.85 15.86 -20.95
C LEU A 13 -18.94 15.56 -21.99
N HIS A 14 -19.84 14.59 -21.74
CA HIS A 14 -20.98 14.30 -22.62
C HIS A 14 -22.10 13.54 -21.86
N HIS A 15 -23.37 13.94 -22.04
CA HIS A 15 -24.53 13.35 -21.35
C HIS A 15 -24.76 11.85 -21.63
N ASN A 16 -24.15 11.30 -22.69
CA ASN A 16 -24.23 9.89 -23.06
C ASN A 16 -22.99 9.06 -22.67
N PHE A 17 -22.04 9.69 -22.00
CA PHE A 17 -20.79 9.05 -21.64
C PHE A 17 -20.79 8.64 -20.17
N ARG A 18 -20.57 7.35 -19.91
CA ARG A 18 -20.43 6.81 -18.56
C ARG A 18 -19.09 6.12 -18.44
N TRP A 19 -18.29 6.56 -17.46
CA TRP A 19 -17.09 5.86 -17.05
C TRP A 19 -17.37 4.98 -15.87
N ILE A 20 -16.87 3.75 -15.95
CA ILE A 20 -16.96 2.77 -14.88
C ILE A 20 -15.52 2.38 -14.55
N LEU A 21 -15.06 2.76 -13.36
CA LEU A 21 -13.79 2.30 -12.82
C LEU A 21 -14.02 0.95 -12.13
N CYS A 22 -13.27 -0.07 -12.54
CA CYS A 22 -13.32 -1.38 -11.91
C CYS A 22 -12.01 -1.61 -11.15
N ALA A 23 -12.06 -1.59 -9.82
CA ALA A 23 -10.89 -1.88 -8.99
C ALA A 23 -10.49 -3.36 -9.10
N ASN A 24 -9.21 -3.68 -8.86
CA ASN A 24 -8.68 -5.04 -9.00
C ASN A 24 -9.38 -6.06 -8.08
N HIS A 25 -9.83 -5.61 -6.91
CA HIS A 25 -10.50 -6.42 -5.89
C HIS A 25 -12.01 -6.57 -6.14
N MET A 26 -12.56 -5.95 -7.19
CA MET A 26 -13.98 -5.98 -7.53
C MET A 26 -14.26 -6.81 -8.79
N GLU A 27 -15.47 -7.35 -8.89
CA GLU A 27 -15.95 -7.87 -10.18
C GLU A 27 -16.15 -6.70 -11.16
N PRO A 28 -15.82 -6.88 -12.46
CA PRO A 28 -15.49 -8.14 -13.12
C PRO A 28 -13.99 -8.53 -13.06
N VAL A 29 -13.12 -7.69 -12.49
CA VAL A 29 -11.66 -7.84 -12.56
C VAL A 29 -11.17 -9.01 -11.72
N LYS A 30 -11.75 -9.20 -10.53
CA LYS A 30 -11.37 -10.27 -9.60
C LYS A 30 -11.43 -11.67 -10.23
N GLY A 31 -12.44 -11.96 -11.06
CA GLY A 31 -12.57 -13.22 -11.79
C GLY A 31 -11.93 -13.24 -13.19
N PHE A 32 -11.39 -12.11 -13.67
CA PHE A 32 -10.90 -11.97 -15.04
C PHE A 32 -9.73 -12.92 -15.33
N LEU A 33 -8.71 -12.92 -14.47
CA LEU A 33 -7.49 -13.70 -14.69
C LEU A 33 -7.78 -15.21 -14.77
N THR A 34 -8.64 -15.71 -13.88
CA THR A 34 -9.11 -17.11 -13.90
C THR A 34 -9.80 -17.46 -15.21
N ARG A 35 -10.76 -16.64 -15.66
CA ARG A 35 -11.48 -16.88 -16.93
C ARG A 35 -10.53 -16.83 -18.13
N TYR A 36 -9.61 -15.87 -18.12
CA TYR A 36 -8.65 -15.66 -19.20
C TYR A 36 -7.68 -16.83 -19.34
N LEU A 37 -7.04 -17.27 -18.25
CA LEU A 37 -6.08 -18.39 -18.28
C LEU A 37 -6.77 -19.72 -18.61
N LYS A 38 -7.97 -19.97 -18.07
CA LYS A 38 -8.77 -21.16 -18.45
C LYS A 38 -9.12 -21.18 -19.94
N ARG A 39 -9.48 -20.03 -20.51
CA ARG A 39 -9.73 -19.93 -21.96
C ARG A 39 -8.45 -20.23 -22.75
N ARG A 40 -7.30 -19.65 -22.36
CA ARG A 40 -6.02 -19.90 -23.04
C ARG A 40 -5.57 -21.36 -22.94
N LEU A 41 -5.77 -22.00 -21.80
CA LEU A 41 -5.52 -23.43 -21.63
C LEU A 41 -6.36 -24.25 -22.59
N LEU A 42 -7.68 -24.00 -22.63
CA LEU A 42 -8.60 -24.71 -23.51
C LEU A 42 -8.22 -24.54 -24.99
N GLU A 43 -7.86 -23.32 -25.40
CA GLU A 43 -7.37 -23.04 -26.76
C GLU A 43 -6.06 -23.79 -27.07
N ASN A 44 -5.17 -23.94 -26.08
CA ASN A 44 -3.92 -24.67 -26.23
C ASN A 44 -4.15 -26.18 -26.35
N GLU A 45 -4.99 -26.75 -25.48
CA GLU A 45 -5.36 -28.18 -25.50
C GLU A 45 -6.11 -28.53 -26.78
N ALA A 46 -6.99 -27.65 -27.27
CA ALA A 46 -7.70 -27.85 -28.53
C ALA A 46 -6.74 -27.90 -29.74
N LYS A 47 -5.66 -27.11 -29.72
CA LYS A 47 -4.62 -27.12 -30.76
C LYS A 47 -3.71 -28.34 -30.66
N ALA A 48 -3.32 -28.72 -29.45
CA ALA A 48 -2.44 -29.86 -29.20
C ALA A 48 -3.17 -31.21 -29.38
N GLY A 49 -4.49 -31.24 -29.22
CA GLY A 49 -5.29 -32.47 -29.29
C GLY A 49 -5.19 -33.34 -28.03
N CYS A 50 -4.58 -32.84 -26.97
CA CYS A 50 -4.42 -33.54 -25.70
C CYS A 50 -4.61 -32.59 -24.51
N ARG A 51 -5.01 -33.16 -23.37
CA ARG A 51 -5.10 -32.43 -22.10
C ARG A 51 -3.75 -32.37 -21.42
N ASN A 52 -3.46 -31.25 -20.76
CA ASN A 52 -2.25 -31.09 -19.97
C ASN A 52 -2.61 -30.79 -18.50
N PRO A 53 -2.67 -31.83 -17.63
CA PRO A 53 -3.06 -31.65 -16.23
C PRO A 53 -2.06 -30.81 -15.42
N GLU A 54 -0.78 -30.81 -15.79
CA GLU A 54 0.24 -29.99 -15.12
C GLU A 54 0.02 -28.51 -15.41
N LEU A 55 -0.18 -28.17 -16.68
CA LEU A 55 -0.50 -26.81 -17.08
C LEU A 55 -1.86 -26.37 -16.52
N ALA A 56 -2.84 -27.26 -16.44
CA ALA A 56 -4.12 -26.98 -15.77
C ALA A 56 -3.91 -26.55 -14.32
N ARG A 57 -3.11 -27.28 -13.55
CA ARG A 57 -2.76 -26.93 -12.17
C ARG A 57 -2.05 -25.56 -12.08
N ILE A 58 -1.11 -25.26 -12.98
CA ILE A 58 -0.41 -23.96 -12.99
C ILE A 58 -1.39 -22.81 -13.30
N THR A 59 -2.20 -22.94 -14.35
CA THR A 59 -3.20 -21.92 -14.73
C THR A 59 -4.27 -21.71 -13.67
N ASP A 60 -4.58 -22.74 -12.88
CA ASP A 60 -5.48 -22.65 -11.73
C ASP A 60 -4.79 -22.04 -10.49
N TRP A 61 -3.47 -22.16 -10.37
CA TRP A 61 -2.69 -21.61 -9.25
C TRP A 61 -2.41 -20.11 -9.40
N ILE A 62 -2.03 -19.66 -10.61
CA ILE A 62 -1.65 -18.26 -10.87
C ILE A 62 -2.69 -17.24 -10.37
N PRO A 63 -4.01 -17.40 -10.60
CA PRO A 63 -5.00 -16.47 -10.07
C PRO A 63 -5.06 -16.45 -8.53
N ARG A 64 -4.79 -17.57 -7.86
CA ARG A 64 -4.80 -17.66 -6.39
C ARG A 64 -3.57 -16.99 -5.80
N ALA A 65 -2.40 -17.21 -6.39
CA ALA A 65 -1.17 -16.50 -6.05
C ALA A 65 -1.36 -14.99 -6.18
N TRP A 66 -1.89 -14.53 -7.33
CA TRP A 66 -2.21 -13.12 -7.56
C TRP A 66 -3.19 -12.54 -6.52
N GLN A 67 -4.25 -13.28 -6.18
CA GLN A 67 -5.20 -12.85 -5.15
C GLN A 67 -4.58 -12.76 -3.76
N HIS A 68 -3.71 -13.72 -3.41
CA HIS A 68 -2.99 -13.70 -2.14
C HIS A 68 -2.07 -12.48 -2.02
N LEU A 69 -1.34 -12.15 -3.09
CA LEU A 69 -0.52 -10.94 -3.15
C LEU A 69 -1.34 -9.66 -2.96
N ASN A 70 -2.51 -9.58 -3.60
CA ASN A 70 -3.38 -8.41 -3.46
C ASN A 70 -3.97 -8.30 -2.05
N GLN A 71 -4.32 -9.41 -1.40
CA GLN A 71 -4.74 -9.40 0.00
C GLN A 71 -3.62 -8.92 0.93
N PHE A 72 -2.39 -9.35 0.69
CA PHE A 72 -1.22 -8.89 1.43
C PHE A 72 -1.03 -7.36 1.29
N LEU A 73 -1.15 -6.83 0.07
CA LEU A 73 -1.05 -5.39 -0.21
C LEU A 73 -2.19 -4.58 0.44
N GLU A 74 -3.42 -5.08 0.38
CA GLU A 74 -4.58 -4.44 1.03
C GLU A 74 -4.43 -4.38 2.55
N ALA A 75 -3.85 -5.41 3.16
CA ALA A 75 -3.60 -5.49 4.60
C ALA A 75 -2.48 -4.54 5.06
N HIS A 76 -1.46 -4.34 4.23
CA HIS A 76 -0.25 -3.58 4.60
C HIS A 76 -0.20 -2.15 4.03
N SER A 77 -1.02 -1.83 3.03
CA SER A 77 -1.04 -0.53 2.36
C SER A 77 -2.47 -0.11 2.01
N SER A 78 -2.88 -0.09 0.74
CA SER A 78 -4.24 0.27 0.31
C SER A 78 -4.73 -0.59 -0.85
N SER A 79 -6.04 -0.54 -1.14
CA SER A 79 -6.60 -1.23 -2.32
C SER A 79 -6.14 -0.65 -3.66
N ASP A 80 -5.64 0.59 -3.64
CA ASP A 80 -5.23 1.33 -4.85
C ASP A 80 -3.84 0.90 -5.34
N VAL A 81 -3.04 0.29 -4.46
CA VAL A 81 -1.72 -0.27 -4.78
C VAL A 81 -1.78 -1.78 -5.07
N THR A 82 -2.95 -2.32 -5.36
CA THR A 82 -3.06 -3.73 -5.74
C THR A 82 -2.51 -3.97 -7.15
N ILE A 83 -1.93 -5.15 -7.36
CA ILE A 83 -1.40 -5.54 -8.66
C ILE A 83 -2.55 -5.88 -9.60
N GLY A 84 -2.56 -5.27 -10.79
CA GLY A 84 -3.54 -5.59 -11.83
C GLY A 84 -3.26 -6.93 -12.54
N PRO A 85 -4.28 -7.58 -13.12
CA PRO A 85 -4.12 -8.89 -13.76
C PRO A 85 -3.24 -8.85 -15.01
N ARG A 86 -2.98 -7.66 -15.58
CA ARG A 86 -2.13 -7.45 -16.76
C ARG A 86 -0.74 -8.07 -16.60
N LEU A 87 -0.22 -8.11 -15.37
CA LEU A 87 1.10 -8.68 -15.11
C LEU A 87 1.13 -10.20 -15.33
N PHE A 88 -0.01 -10.88 -15.14
CA PHE A 88 -0.12 -12.34 -15.15
C PHE A 88 -0.72 -12.91 -16.45
N VAL A 89 -1.36 -12.09 -17.29
CA VAL A 89 -1.96 -12.58 -18.56
C VAL A 89 -0.92 -13.09 -19.56
N SER A 90 0.34 -12.67 -19.42
CA SER A 90 1.47 -13.09 -20.26
C SER A 90 1.99 -14.49 -19.95
N CYS A 91 1.46 -15.17 -18.93
CA CYS A 91 1.85 -16.55 -18.57
C CYS A 91 1.94 -17.45 -19.81
N PRO A 92 3.10 -18.06 -20.09
CA PRO A 92 3.26 -19.05 -21.14
C PRO A 92 2.32 -20.26 -20.96
N MET A 93 1.92 -20.88 -22.08
CA MET A 93 1.11 -22.13 -22.08
C MET A 93 2.02 -23.35 -22.24
N ASP A 94 3.11 -23.34 -21.47
CA ASP A 94 4.15 -24.34 -21.43
C ASP A 94 4.64 -24.46 -19.98
N VAL A 95 4.92 -25.68 -19.51
CA VAL A 95 5.22 -25.93 -18.09
C VAL A 95 6.54 -25.26 -17.72
N ASP A 96 7.62 -25.55 -18.44
CA ASP A 96 8.96 -25.03 -18.17
C ASP A 96 9.02 -23.52 -18.40
N GLY A 97 8.48 -23.06 -19.53
CA GLY A 97 8.41 -21.64 -19.87
C GLY A 97 7.64 -20.83 -18.84
N SER A 98 6.55 -21.38 -18.27
CA SER A 98 5.80 -20.70 -17.21
C SER A 98 6.56 -20.65 -15.88
N GLN A 99 7.39 -21.64 -15.58
CA GLN A 99 8.23 -21.63 -14.38
C GLN A 99 9.31 -20.54 -14.45
N VAL A 100 10.03 -20.48 -15.58
CA VAL A 100 11.05 -19.45 -15.84
C VAL A 100 10.41 -18.06 -15.81
N TRP A 101 9.31 -17.89 -16.55
CA TRP A 101 8.57 -16.64 -16.57
C TRP A 101 8.13 -16.19 -15.17
N PHE A 102 7.60 -17.10 -14.35
CA PHE A 102 7.15 -16.73 -13.01
C PHE A 102 8.31 -16.35 -12.10
N THR A 103 9.45 -17.04 -12.22
CA THR A 103 10.66 -16.73 -11.44
C THR A 103 11.17 -15.33 -11.77
N ASP A 104 11.26 -14.98 -13.05
CA ASP A 104 11.65 -13.64 -13.49
C ASP A 104 10.62 -12.59 -13.04
N LEU A 105 9.34 -12.87 -13.23
CA LEU A 105 8.27 -11.99 -12.81
C LEU A 105 8.34 -11.71 -11.30
N TRP A 106 8.53 -12.75 -10.51
CA TRP A 106 8.63 -12.67 -9.06
C TRP A 106 9.82 -11.80 -8.64
N ASN A 107 11.01 -12.14 -9.12
CA ASN A 107 12.27 -11.54 -8.68
C ASN A 107 12.44 -10.10 -9.16
N TYR A 108 12.02 -9.79 -10.40
CA TYR A 108 12.30 -8.48 -11.00
C TYR A 108 11.12 -7.51 -10.99
N SER A 109 9.89 -7.98 -10.77
CA SER A 109 8.70 -7.11 -10.78
C SER A 109 7.90 -7.18 -9.49
N VAL A 110 7.54 -8.38 -9.03
CA VAL A 110 6.64 -8.53 -7.86
C VAL A 110 7.36 -8.12 -6.58
N VAL A 111 8.51 -8.71 -6.26
CA VAL A 111 9.22 -8.42 -5.01
C VAL A 111 9.61 -6.95 -4.87
N PRO A 112 10.24 -6.29 -5.88
CA PRO A 112 10.54 -4.86 -5.80
C PRO A 112 9.30 -4.01 -5.53
N TYR A 113 8.17 -4.34 -6.18
CA TYR A 113 6.91 -3.63 -5.97
C TYR A 113 6.35 -3.83 -4.56
N LEU A 114 6.34 -5.07 -4.05
CA LEU A 114 5.87 -5.36 -2.68
C LEU A 114 6.70 -4.61 -1.63
N LEU A 115 8.03 -4.59 -1.80
CA LEU A 115 8.93 -3.85 -0.91
C LEU A 115 8.59 -2.36 -0.84
N GLU A 116 8.41 -1.72 -2.00
CA GLU A 116 8.08 -0.31 -2.09
C GLU A 116 6.68 -0.02 -1.53
N ALA A 117 5.67 -0.76 -1.98
CA ALA A 117 4.29 -0.56 -1.55
C ALA A 117 4.08 -0.75 -0.03
N VAL A 118 4.80 -1.69 0.59
CA VAL A 118 4.75 -1.90 2.04
C VAL A 118 5.53 -0.82 2.79
N ARG A 119 6.70 -0.38 2.30
CA ARG A 119 7.44 0.73 2.91
C ARG A 119 6.63 2.02 2.90
N GLU A 120 6.01 2.35 1.77
CA GLU A 120 5.10 3.49 1.66
C GLU A 120 3.86 3.30 2.54
N GLY A 121 3.27 2.09 2.54
CA GLY A 121 2.14 1.75 3.39
C GLY A 121 2.43 1.94 4.88
N LEU A 122 3.61 1.51 5.35
CA LEU A 122 4.08 1.74 6.72
C LEU A 122 4.27 3.22 7.03
N GLN A 123 4.83 3.99 6.10
CA GLN A 123 5.05 5.42 6.29
C GLN A 123 3.73 6.20 6.37
N VAL A 124 2.74 5.84 5.55
CA VAL A 124 1.46 6.55 5.44
C VAL A 124 0.47 6.11 6.52
N TYR A 125 0.37 4.80 6.79
CA TYR A 125 -0.68 4.23 7.64
C TYR A 125 -0.16 3.61 8.94
N GLY A 126 1.16 3.49 9.10
CA GLY A 126 1.74 2.71 10.19
C GLY A 126 1.48 1.21 10.04
N ARG A 127 1.67 0.46 11.13
CA ARG A 127 1.45 -0.99 11.14
C ARG A 127 -0.05 -1.31 11.22
N ARG A 128 -0.59 -1.92 10.16
CA ARG A 128 -2.02 -2.24 10.03
C ARG A 128 -2.35 -3.71 10.30
N ALA A 129 -1.39 -4.63 10.16
CA ALA A 129 -1.60 -6.07 10.26
C ALA A 129 -0.46 -6.78 11.01
N ALA A 130 -0.58 -8.08 11.19
CA ALA A 130 0.56 -8.93 11.52
C ALA A 130 1.36 -9.23 10.24
N TRP A 131 2.67 -9.44 10.38
CA TRP A 131 3.49 -9.82 9.24
C TRP A 131 3.20 -11.27 8.84
N GLU A 132 2.78 -11.47 7.60
CA GLU A 132 2.66 -12.77 6.96
C GLU A 132 3.50 -12.73 5.69
N ASP A 133 4.56 -13.54 5.60
CA ASP A 133 5.48 -13.53 4.46
C ASP A 133 4.77 -14.12 3.21
N PRO A 134 4.48 -13.30 2.18
CA PRO A 134 3.80 -13.78 0.98
C PRO A 134 4.66 -14.78 0.20
N THR A 135 5.98 -14.73 0.34
CA THR A 135 6.89 -15.69 -0.28
C THR A 135 6.68 -17.09 0.28
N GLN A 136 6.41 -17.22 1.59
CA GLN A 136 6.16 -18.53 2.20
C GLN A 136 4.95 -19.22 1.58
N TYR A 137 3.85 -18.48 1.37
CA TYR A 137 2.67 -19.02 0.71
C TYR A 137 2.99 -19.50 -0.72
N ILE A 138 3.75 -18.70 -1.47
CA ILE A 138 4.13 -19.00 -2.85
C ILE A 138 5.02 -20.24 -2.94
N CYS A 139 6.04 -20.34 -2.09
CA CYS A 139 6.91 -21.52 -2.02
C CYS A 139 6.13 -22.76 -1.55
N HIS A 140 5.24 -22.63 -0.57
CA HIS A 140 4.47 -23.76 -0.05
C HIS A 140 3.46 -24.33 -1.07
N THR A 141 2.87 -23.46 -1.89
CA THR A 141 1.84 -23.84 -2.87
C THR A 141 2.40 -24.00 -4.28
N TYR A 142 3.73 -24.05 -4.42
CA TYR A 142 4.43 -23.98 -5.70
C TYR A 142 3.92 -25.03 -6.71
N PRO A 143 3.41 -24.62 -7.88
CA PRO A 143 2.64 -25.50 -8.76
C PRO A 143 3.50 -26.23 -9.79
N TRP A 144 4.83 -26.20 -9.74
CA TRP A 144 5.70 -26.97 -10.62
C TRP A 144 6.28 -28.13 -9.80
N ALA A 145 5.88 -29.36 -10.14
CA ALA A 145 6.24 -30.58 -9.39
C ALA A 145 7.33 -31.42 -10.07
N GLY A 146 7.76 -31.03 -11.28
CA GLY A 146 8.86 -31.68 -12.00
C GLY A 146 10.23 -31.26 -11.48
N GLU A 147 11.29 -31.77 -12.12
CA GLU A 147 12.65 -31.30 -11.88
C GLU A 147 12.71 -29.82 -12.22
N ALA A 148 13.06 -29.00 -11.24
CA ALA A 148 12.90 -27.56 -11.36
C ALA A 148 13.88 -26.98 -12.38
N VAL A 149 13.33 -26.36 -13.43
CA VAL A 149 14.11 -25.61 -14.41
C VAL A 149 14.62 -24.35 -13.69
N HIS A 150 15.92 -24.33 -13.38
CA HIS A 150 16.61 -23.28 -12.60
C HIS A 150 16.32 -23.24 -11.09
N GLY A 151 16.31 -24.37 -10.39
CA GLY A 151 16.39 -24.37 -8.91
C GLY A 151 15.08 -24.11 -8.15
N GLY A 152 13.98 -23.88 -8.86
CA GLY A 152 12.63 -24.02 -8.32
C GLY A 152 12.22 -22.94 -7.32
N PRO A 153 11.52 -23.27 -6.22
CA PRO A 153 11.08 -22.27 -5.26
C PRO A 153 12.23 -21.59 -4.52
N ASP A 154 13.42 -22.21 -4.46
CA ASP A 154 14.58 -21.69 -3.72
C ASP A 154 15.24 -20.48 -4.40
N THR A 155 14.98 -20.25 -5.69
CA THR A 155 15.48 -19.07 -6.42
C THR A 155 14.58 -17.85 -6.30
N LEU A 156 13.42 -17.98 -5.64
CA LEU A 156 12.51 -16.86 -5.41
C LEU A 156 13.07 -15.96 -4.32
N ILE A 157 13.22 -14.66 -4.62
CA ILE A 157 13.63 -13.67 -3.63
C ILE A 157 12.59 -13.63 -2.51
N ARG A 158 13.06 -13.71 -1.28
CA ARG A 158 12.22 -13.68 -0.08
C ARG A 158 11.94 -12.24 0.35
N LEU A 159 10.68 -11.96 0.63
CA LEU A 159 10.23 -10.70 1.24
C LEU A 159 10.34 -10.80 2.77
N ARG A 160 11.35 -10.18 3.37
CA ARG A 160 11.56 -10.26 4.82
C ARG A 160 11.07 -9.01 5.52
N PRO A 161 10.60 -9.10 6.78
CA PRO A 161 10.08 -7.94 7.50
C PRO A 161 11.15 -6.87 7.70
N GLU A 162 12.43 -7.25 7.86
CA GLU A 162 13.55 -6.31 7.96
C GLU A 162 13.75 -5.48 6.68
N ASP A 163 13.44 -6.03 5.50
CA ASP A 163 13.65 -5.35 4.22
C ASP A 163 12.69 -4.17 4.04
N VAL A 164 11.61 -4.10 4.82
CA VAL A 164 10.64 -2.99 4.80
C VAL A 164 10.59 -2.21 6.11
N GLY A 165 11.41 -2.58 7.11
CA GLY A 165 11.40 -1.95 8.43
C GLY A 165 10.22 -2.35 9.31
N TYR A 166 9.61 -3.53 9.08
CA TYR A 166 8.44 -4.00 9.83
C TYR A 166 8.75 -4.42 11.28
N GLU A 167 10.01 -4.77 11.58
CA GLU A 167 10.48 -5.27 12.88
C GLU A 167 10.56 -4.19 13.99
N VAL A 168 10.50 -2.90 13.67
CA VAL A 168 11.04 -1.83 14.56
C VAL A 168 10.16 -1.50 15.79
N GLN A 169 9.02 -2.18 16.05
CA GLN A 169 8.13 -1.83 17.17
C GLN A 169 7.54 -3.00 17.96
N THR A 170 8.28 -4.08 18.19
CA THR A 170 7.92 -5.05 19.23
C THR A 170 8.65 -4.83 20.56
N ASN A 171 9.68 -3.98 20.60
CA ASN A 171 10.58 -3.89 21.77
C ASN A 171 10.67 -2.52 22.47
N ASN A 172 9.94 -1.49 22.02
CA ASN A 172 9.94 -0.18 22.70
C ASN A 172 8.89 -0.04 23.83
N SER A 173 8.29 -1.16 24.28
CA SER A 173 7.38 -1.17 25.45
C SER A 173 7.91 -1.92 26.67
N THR A 174 9.20 -2.31 26.70
CA THR A 174 9.75 -3.08 27.84
C THR A 174 11.15 -2.66 28.31
N VAL A 175 11.66 -1.47 27.98
CA VAL A 175 12.85 -0.93 28.67
C VAL A 175 12.41 -0.03 29.82
N GLY A 176 11.97 -0.68 30.89
CA GLY A 176 11.60 -0.05 32.15
C GLY A 176 11.99 -0.91 33.34
N SER A 177 13.22 -1.43 33.40
CA SER A 177 13.82 -1.84 34.69
C SER A 177 15.32 -2.20 34.66
N ILE A 178 16.07 -1.24 35.23
CA ILE A 178 17.20 -1.32 36.19
C ILE A 178 18.65 -1.62 35.72
N LYS A 179 19.49 -0.66 36.15
CA LYS A 179 20.93 -0.63 36.52
C LYS A 179 21.81 0.02 35.44
N SER A 180 22.57 1.08 35.71
CA SER A 180 23.32 1.40 36.93
C SER A 180 23.75 2.87 36.98
N MET A 181 24.09 3.31 38.19
CA MET A 181 24.55 4.65 38.57
C MET A 181 25.82 5.08 37.83
N SER A 182 25.87 6.33 37.35
CA SER A 182 26.90 7.31 37.75
C SER A 182 26.75 8.64 36.99
N SER A 183 26.75 9.74 37.74
CA SER A 183 27.44 11.00 37.40
C SER A 183 26.85 11.92 36.31
N THR A 184 26.20 12.99 36.80
CA THR A 184 26.38 14.41 36.42
C THR A 184 26.44 14.84 34.93
N GLN A 185 25.54 15.81 34.65
CA GLN A 185 25.61 16.90 33.66
C GLN A 185 24.86 16.74 32.32
N SER A 186 23.77 17.52 32.23
CA SER A 186 23.27 18.26 31.06
C SER A 186 23.02 17.52 29.75
N GLU A 187 21.79 17.03 29.56
CA GLU A 187 21.19 16.86 28.23
C GLU A 187 19.70 17.21 28.29
N VAL A 188 19.35 18.46 27.96
CA VAL A 188 17.96 18.87 27.64
C VAL A 188 17.68 18.63 26.14
N GLU A 189 18.51 17.83 25.46
CA GLU A 189 18.51 17.71 23.99
C GLU A 189 18.11 16.31 23.49
N GLY A 190 17.37 15.54 24.29
CA GLY A 190 17.09 14.13 24.00
C GLY A 190 15.75 13.81 23.33
N ASP A 191 14.75 14.68 23.43
CA ASP A 191 13.40 14.35 22.94
C ASP A 191 12.90 15.41 21.94
N PRO A 192 12.89 15.11 20.63
CA PRO A 192 12.41 16.04 19.61
C PRO A 192 10.92 16.36 19.75
N LEU A 193 10.14 15.45 20.34
CA LEU A 193 8.70 15.61 20.56
C LEU A 193 8.47 16.54 21.76
N LEU A 194 9.22 16.36 22.85
CA LEU A 194 9.20 17.25 24.01
C LEU A 194 9.64 18.68 23.65
N ASN A 195 10.67 18.82 22.82
CA ASN A 195 11.13 20.13 22.34
C ASN A 195 10.07 20.84 21.47
N MET A 196 9.37 20.09 20.61
CA MET A 196 8.26 20.65 19.82
C MET A 196 7.08 21.03 20.72
N LEU A 197 6.74 20.20 21.71
CA LEU A 197 5.70 20.47 22.71
C LEU A 197 6.02 21.70 23.55
N MET A 198 7.25 21.84 24.04
CA MET A 198 7.70 23.03 24.77
C MET A 198 7.63 24.29 23.91
N ARG A 199 8.13 24.24 22.66
CA ARG A 199 8.05 25.39 21.74
C ARG A 199 6.61 25.78 21.40
N LEU A 200 5.72 24.79 21.23
CA LEU A 200 4.30 25.03 21.00
C LEU A 200 3.61 25.62 22.24
N GLN A 201 3.97 25.14 23.42
CA GLN A 201 3.48 25.67 24.69
C GLN A 201 3.95 27.12 24.92
N GLU A 202 5.22 27.42 24.63
CA GLU A 202 5.77 28.78 24.70
C GLU A 202 5.07 29.74 23.74
N ALA A 203 4.80 29.31 22.50
CA ALA A 203 4.05 30.11 21.53
C ALA A 203 2.59 30.35 21.95
N ALA A 204 1.97 29.39 22.65
CA ALA A 204 0.60 29.50 23.13
C ALA A 204 0.46 30.31 24.44
N ASN A 205 1.53 30.45 25.22
CA ASN A 205 1.53 31.15 26.51
C ASN A 205 1.85 32.66 26.44
N TYR A 206 1.86 33.27 25.25
CA TYR A 206 1.89 34.73 25.13
C TYR A 206 0.52 35.35 25.48
N THR A 207 0.22 35.43 26.78
CA THR A 207 -0.73 36.42 27.31
C THR A 207 0.07 37.61 27.85
N SER A 208 0.09 38.71 27.10
CA SER A 208 0.77 39.95 27.49
C SER A 208 0.09 40.63 28.69
N PRO A 209 0.81 40.97 29.78
CA PRO A 209 0.34 41.91 30.79
C PRO A 209 0.93 43.32 30.57
N HIS A 210 0.03 44.27 30.29
CA HIS A 210 -0.02 45.68 30.74
C HIS A 210 1.16 46.65 30.48
N GLY A 211 0.83 47.77 29.81
CA GLY A 211 1.54 49.04 29.89
C GLY A 211 0.65 50.19 29.40
N ASN A 212 0.21 51.03 30.33
CA ASN A 212 -0.51 52.29 30.15
C ASN A 212 0.06 53.15 29.00
N ASP A 213 -0.83 53.80 28.25
CA ASP A 213 -0.71 55.25 28.00
C ASP A 213 -2.12 55.85 27.92
N SER A 214 -2.40 56.74 28.87
CA SER A 214 -3.54 57.66 28.85
C SER A 214 -3.00 59.01 28.40
N ASP A 215 -3.58 59.60 27.34
CA ASP A 215 -3.83 61.04 27.31
C ASP A 215 -4.83 61.48 26.21
N SER A 216 -6.00 61.91 26.68
CA SER A 216 -6.60 63.24 26.46
C SER A 216 -7.01 63.76 25.05
N ASN A 217 -8.33 63.71 24.82
CA ASN A 217 -9.29 64.79 24.47
C ASN A 217 -9.37 65.51 23.08
N THR A 218 -10.64 65.58 22.61
CA THR A 218 -11.33 66.63 21.80
C THR A 218 -10.87 66.80 20.32
N ASN A 219 -11.71 66.88 19.28
CA ASN A 219 -13.01 67.56 19.09
C ASN A 219 -13.75 67.10 17.80
N GLU A 220 -15.08 67.17 17.86
CA GLU A 220 -16.11 67.51 16.84
C GLU A 220 -15.87 67.44 15.30
N ALA A 221 -16.87 66.81 14.67
CA ALA A 221 -17.74 67.33 13.59
C ALA A 221 -17.55 66.90 12.11
N LEU A 222 -18.73 66.52 11.57
CA LEU A 222 -19.25 66.64 10.20
C LEU A 222 -19.11 65.46 9.20
N ASN A 223 -20.26 64.79 9.07
CA ASN A 223 -21.02 64.53 7.82
C ASN A 223 -20.38 63.75 6.67
N GLY A 224 -21.05 62.66 6.30
CA GLY A 224 -20.90 62.01 5.00
C GLY A 224 -21.79 60.78 4.82
N LEU A 225 -23.10 61.01 4.60
CA LEU A 225 -24.06 60.03 4.08
C LEU A 225 -23.66 59.55 2.68
N GLY A 226 -23.98 58.29 2.32
CA GLY A 226 -24.00 57.81 0.93
C GLY A 226 -23.35 56.44 0.71
N VAL A 227 -24.03 55.31 0.96
CA VAL A 227 -24.86 54.53 0.01
C VAL A 227 -24.05 53.55 -0.87
N GLN A 228 -24.36 52.25 -0.67
CA GLN A 228 -24.44 51.10 -1.59
C GLN A 228 -23.43 50.94 -2.75
N SER A 229 -22.80 49.76 -2.86
CA SER A 229 -23.36 48.65 -3.67
C SER A 229 -22.45 47.42 -3.62
N THR A 230 -23.08 46.28 -3.42
CA THR A 230 -22.55 44.93 -3.33
C THR A 230 -21.94 44.46 -4.66
N LEU A 231 -20.77 43.83 -4.59
CA LEU A 231 -20.43 42.60 -5.31
C LEU A 231 -19.94 41.60 -4.27
#